data_AF-A0A0G3H5L1-F1
#
_entry.id   AF-A0A0G3H5L1-F1
#
_cell.length_a   1.000
_cell.length_b   1.000
_cell.length_c   1.000
_cell.angle_alpha   90.00
_cell.angle_beta   90.00
_cell.angle_gamma   90.00
#
_symmetry.space_group_name_H-M   'P 1'
#
loop_
_entity.id
_entity.type
_entity.pdbx_description
1 polymer ?
#
loop_
_entity_poly.entity_id
_entity_poly.type
_entity_poly.pdbx_seq_one_letter_code
_entity_poly.pdbx_strand_id
1 'polypeptide(L)'
;MSFVQLVLTDDHTLNFATIDDYVTTLIDLGQWGLLTQNAAEFAGWLQHVFDMSIYSWEFLARPNPALIDALLTVSFPTDLQLRVYTARVNPDYLDALTLSGVSWEHNAEWEEENPSSLDVLNLDAWAKYGTRDLAALLAQTHHSFAALKSIPLRWAEWSQDEPGAVVEKLLRFAHTRAFLSRALDECAALRVDYAGSRPAWQVYRRIRAPLDRSELYALNEGAMATMFSFDTAEEFAQRLRCGTVVEYTWPDYESYAETQHDFASCPLFPAHDPWLWEEVTRRGGHDERTVLREILNERGIDSFDLSTVPEKFRLSRMSFLHPVTDDTAASPLGSVGGHHVGLVFYWEGPYFEEFVFLGPLGTITWEEQPPVVLRRPSDDGLWVQDGQLYDAATATEIETALTHTGTPHPLYWMTRESLHFLQIRNKQASLRMRGCTNEQAQQLIDDPTRILAFAGHDEVLASAIAGILANLLHDADGAIHLPDLLQPPKFLTHLYATYQELQQP
;
A
#
# COMPACT_ATOMS: atom_id res chain seq x y z
N MET A 1 38.87 7.63 -31.51
CA MET A 1 37.88 8.05 -30.51
C MET A 1 37.03 6.82 -30.25
N SER A 2 36.96 6.31 -29.02
CA SER A 2 36.08 5.15 -28.77
C SER A 2 34.62 5.59 -28.93
N PHE A 3 33.71 4.67 -29.27
CA PHE A 3 32.28 4.99 -29.39
C PHE A 3 31.74 5.64 -28.10
N VAL A 4 32.25 5.21 -26.94
CA VAL A 4 31.95 5.76 -25.60
C VAL A 4 32.36 7.23 -25.47
N GLN A 5 33.50 7.64 -26.04
CA GLN A 5 33.94 9.05 -26.01
C GLN A 5 33.07 9.99 -26.85
N LEU A 6 32.29 9.46 -27.80
CA LEU A 6 31.26 10.27 -28.46
C LEU A 6 30.03 10.44 -27.56
N VAL A 7 29.72 9.52 -26.65
CA VAL A 7 28.56 9.61 -25.74
C VAL A 7 28.79 10.60 -24.61
N LEU A 8 30.01 10.64 -24.06
CA LEU A 8 30.31 11.36 -22.82
C LEU A 8 31.19 12.58 -23.03
N THR A 9 30.89 13.64 -22.28
CA THR A 9 31.86 14.68 -21.93
C THR A 9 32.82 14.19 -20.84
N ASP A 10 33.90 14.92 -20.61
CA ASP A 10 34.89 14.62 -19.55
C ASP A 10 34.30 14.68 -18.11
N ASP A 11 33.08 15.19 -17.93
CA ASP A 11 32.37 15.31 -16.64
C ASP A 11 31.22 14.29 -16.45
N HIS A 12 31.20 13.22 -17.25
CA HIS A 12 30.16 12.18 -17.23
C HIS A 12 28.74 12.68 -17.60
N THR A 13 28.62 13.83 -18.28
CA THR A 13 27.35 14.26 -18.87
C THR A 13 27.18 13.73 -20.29
N LEU A 14 25.92 13.57 -20.71
CA LEU A 14 25.60 13.08 -22.06
C LEU A 14 25.89 14.19 -23.09
N ASN A 15 26.70 13.89 -24.11
CA ASN A 15 26.92 14.77 -25.26
C ASN A 15 25.66 14.94 -26.12
N PHE A 16 24.70 14.03 -25.99
CA PHE A 16 23.47 13.97 -26.78
C PHE A 16 22.24 13.93 -25.87
N ALA A 17 21.21 14.71 -26.23
CA ALA A 17 19.94 14.69 -25.52
C ALA A 17 19.17 13.38 -25.74
N THR A 18 19.28 12.78 -26.93
CA THR A 18 18.57 11.55 -27.31
C THR A 18 19.49 10.50 -27.94
N ILE A 19 19.11 9.23 -27.80
CA ILE A 19 19.75 8.10 -28.48
C ILE A 19 19.63 8.20 -30.01
N ASP A 20 18.56 8.83 -30.49
CA ASP A 20 18.30 9.02 -31.91
C ASP A 20 19.35 9.91 -32.55
N ASP A 21 19.67 11.05 -31.92
CA ASP A 21 20.72 11.96 -32.37
C ASP A 21 22.10 11.28 -32.37
N TYR A 22 22.36 10.49 -31.32
CA TYR A 22 23.64 9.79 -31.17
C TYR A 22 23.84 8.71 -32.25
N VAL A 23 22.86 7.82 -32.42
CA VAL A 23 22.94 6.75 -33.42
C VAL A 23 22.97 7.34 -34.84
N THR A 24 22.18 8.39 -35.11
CA THR A 24 22.22 9.10 -36.39
C THR A 24 23.61 9.68 -36.66
N THR A 25 24.25 10.27 -35.65
CA THR A 25 25.63 10.77 -35.78
C THR A 25 26.62 9.64 -36.07
N LEU A 26 26.48 8.47 -35.43
CA LEU A 26 27.31 7.31 -35.74
C LEU A 26 27.10 6.81 -37.17
N ILE A 27 25.87 6.88 -37.69
CA ILE A 27 25.56 6.53 -39.09
C ILE A 27 26.24 7.52 -40.03
N ASP A 28 26.10 8.82 -39.79
CA ASP A 28 26.67 9.88 -40.64
C ASP A 28 28.21 9.83 -40.68
N LEU A 29 28.84 9.42 -39.58
CA LEU A 29 30.29 9.20 -39.49
C LEU A 29 30.76 7.85 -40.08
N GLY A 30 29.84 7.05 -40.63
CA GLY A 30 30.14 5.71 -41.17
C GLY A 30 30.59 4.69 -40.12
N GLN A 31 30.32 4.98 -38.85
CA GLN A 31 30.77 4.20 -37.70
C GLN A 31 29.77 3.12 -37.27
N TRP A 32 28.48 3.33 -37.50
CA TRP A 32 27.42 2.41 -37.08
C TRP A 32 27.59 0.98 -37.63
N GLY A 33 27.94 0.86 -38.92
CA GLY A 33 28.16 -0.44 -39.55
C GLY A 33 29.38 -1.18 -39.00
N LEU A 34 30.44 -0.45 -38.63
CA LEU A 34 31.63 -1.04 -38.01
C LEU A 34 31.32 -1.58 -36.62
N LEU A 35 30.58 -0.79 -35.83
CA LEU A 35 30.15 -1.16 -34.50
C LEU A 35 29.26 -2.42 -34.51
N THR A 36 28.22 -2.43 -35.35
CA THR A 36 27.22 -3.52 -35.39
C THR A 36 27.76 -4.82 -36.01
N GLN A 37 28.84 -4.79 -36.80
CA GLN A 37 29.48 -6.00 -37.31
C GLN A 37 30.31 -6.74 -36.26
N ASN A 38 30.71 -6.08 -35.17
CA ASN A 38 31.48 -6.67 -34.10
C ASN A 38 30.63 -6.84 -32.85
N ALA A 39 30.05 -8.04 -32.66
CA ALA A 39 29.11 -8.31 -31.58
C ALA A 39 29.65 -8.01 -30.17
N ALA A 40 30.94 -8.26 -29.92
CA ALA A 40 31.54 -7.99 -28.60
C ALA A 40 31.69 -6.49 -28.34
N GLU A 41 32.06 -5.73 -29.37
CA GLU A 41 32.19 -4.27 -29.27
C GLU A 41 30.81 -3.60 -29.17
N PHE A 42 29.83 -4.10 -29.92
CA PHE A 42 28.44 -3.66 -29.80
C PHE A 42 27.87 -3.95 -28.41
N ALA A 43 28.13 -5.14 -27.84
CA ALA A 43 27.70 -5.49 -26.49
C ALA A 43 28.31 -4.57 -25.43
N GLY A 44 29.62 -4.28 -25.51
CA GLY A 44 30.28 -3.36 -24.59
C GLY A 44 29.77 -1.92 -24.72
N TRP A 45 29.48 -1.47 -25.94
CA TRP A 45 28.83 -0.19 -26.19
C TRP A 45 27.41 -0.14 -25.62
N LEU A 46 26.65 -1.22 -25.77
CA LEU A 46 25.27 -1.33 -25.30
C LEU A 46 25.18 -1.23 -23.78
N GLN A 47 26.08 -1.91 -23.06
CA GLN A 47 26.20 -1.77 -21.59
C GLN A 47 26.35 -0.30 -21.18
N HIS A 48 27.28 0.43 -21.82
CA HIS A 48 27.47 1.85 -21.52
C HIS A 48 26.23 2.69 -21.83
N VAL A 49 25.53 2.43 -22.94
CA VAL A 49 24.31 3.16 -23.31
C VAL A 49 23.21 2.98 -22.26
N PHE A 50 23.02 1.75 -21.76
CA PHE A 50 22.00 1.46 -20.75
C PHE A 50 22.39 1.95 -19.35
N ASP A 51 23.66 1.83 -18.96
CA ASP A 51 24.16 2.40 -17.70
C ASP A 51 23.93 3.92 -17.67
N MET A 52 24.11 4.60 -18.80
CA MET A 52 23.91 6.04 -18.90
C MET A 52 22.45 6.50 -18.88
N SER A 53 21.50 5.58 -19.10
CA SER A 53 20.06 5.88 -19.11
C SER A 53 19.55 6.46 -17.79
N ILE A 54 20.27 6.20 -16.68
CA ILE A 54 19.94 6.72 -15.35
C ILE A 54 20.03 8.25 -15.27
N TYR A 55 20.87 8.88 -16.10
CA TYR A 55 21.14 10.32 -16.03
C TYR A 55 20.20 11.18 -16.89
N SER A 56 19.38 10.58 -17.75
CA SER A 56 18.46 11.34 -18.61
C SER A 56 17.19 10.55 -18.91
N TRP A 57 16.03 11.15 -18.58
CA TRP A 57 14.72 10.58 -18.89
C TRP A 57 14.37 10.59 -20.38
N GLU A 58 14.98 11.47 -21.18
CA GLU A 58 14.68 11.57 -22.61
C GLU A 58 15.57 10.65 -23.46
N PHE A 59 16.76 10.27 -22.94
CA PHE A 59 17.81 9.69 -23.77
C PHE A 59 17.36 8.41 -24.48
N LEU A 60 16.77 7.45 -23.75
CA LEU A 60 16.22 6.21 -24.30
C LEU A 60 14.69 6.19 -24.35
N ALA A 61 14.03 7.35 -24.20
CA ALA A 61 12.56 7.41 -24.26
C ALA A 61 12.02 7.22 -25.68
N ARG A 62 12.74 7.65 -26.72
CA ARG A 62 12.35 7.47 -28.12
C ARG A 62 13.14 6.31 -28.75
N PRO A 63 12.46 5.28 -29.29
CA PRO A 63 13.14 4.20 -30.01
C PRO A 63 13.80 4.73 -31.29
N ASN A 64 15.08 4.39 -31.48
CA ASN A 64 15.79 4.58 -32.74
C ASN A 64 15.67 3.28 -33.58
N PRO A 65 15.14 3.35 -34.81
CA PRO A 65 14.93 2.16 -35.65
C PRO A 65 16.22 1.39 -35.97
N ALA A 66 17.33 2.09 -36.22
CA ALA A 66 18.60 1.44 -36.55
C ALA A 66 19.16 0.65 -35.35
N LEU A 67 19.01 1.18 -34.13
CA LEU A 67 19.35 0.47 -32.91
C LEU A 67 18.45 -0.75 -32.70
N ILE A 68 17.13 -0.63 -32.86
CA ILE A 68 16.22 -1.78 -32.75
C ILE A 68 16.59 -2.88 -33.76
N ASP A 69 16.85 -2.52 -35.02
CA ASP A 69 17.28 -3.49 -36.04
C ASP A 69 18.60 -4.16 -35.68
N ALA A 70 19.57 -3.40 -35.15
CA ALA A 70 20.83 -3.97 -34.68
C ALA A 70 20.63 -4.92 -33.50
N LEU A 71 19.77 -4.58 -32.53
CA LEU A 71 19.43 -5.48 -31.42
C LEU A 71 18.87 -6.80 -31.93
N LEU A 72 18.06 -6.80 -32.99
CA LEU A 72 17.44 -8.01 -33.53
C LEU A 72 18.33 -8.84 -34.46
N THR A 73 19.41 -8.25 -34.99
CA THR A 73 20.23 -8.88 -36.03
C THR A 73 21.63 -9.28 -35.55
N VAL A 74 22.18 -8.57 -34.57
CA VAL A 74 23.49 -8.90 -34.00
C VAL A 74 23.39 -10.16 -33.15
N SER A 75 24.31 -11.10 -33.37
CA SER A 75 24.41 -12.32 -32.55
C SER A 75 25.21 -12.03 -31.28
N PHE A 76 24.52 -11.81 -30.18
CA PHE A 76 25.15 -11.47 -28.90
C PHE A 76 25.84 -12.67 -28.22
N PRO A 77 26.85 -12.41 -27.36
CA PRO A 77 27.38 -13.40 -26.45
C PRO A 77 26.28 -13.95 -25.52
N THR A 78 26.28 -15.26 -25.26
CA THR A 78 25.26 -15.92 -24.42
C THR A 78 25.34 -15.54 -22.94
N ASP A 79 26.47 -15.01 -22.50
CA ASP A 79 26.76 -14.53 -21.15
C ASP A 79 26.55 -13.02 -21.00
N LEU A 80 26.06 -12.33 -22.05
CA LEU A 80 25.74 -10.91 -21.94
C LEU A 80 24.54 -10.70 -21.01
N GLN A 81 24.80 -9.99 -19.92
CA GLN A 81 23.80 -9.49 -19.00
C GLN A 81 23.86 -7.96 -18.98
N LEU A 82 22.72 -7.30 -19.15
CA LEU A 82 22.58 -5.85 -19.05
C LEU A 82 21.88 -5.46 -17.75
N ARG A 83 22.34 -4.38 -17.13
CA ARG A 83 21.59 -3.69 -16.07
C ARG A 83 20.82 -2.55 -16.72
N VAL A 84 19.52 -2.48 -16.46
CA VAL A 84 18.64 -1.54 -17.14
C VAL A 84 17.77 -0.83 -16.13
N TYR A 85 17.72 0.49 -16.18
CA TYR A 85 16.77 1.25 -15.39
C TYR A 85 15.45 1.38 -16.18
N THR A 86 14.53 0.44 -15.95
CA THR A 86 13.36 0.21 -16.81
C THR A 86 12.39 1.38 -16.86
N ALA A 87 12.37 2.22 -15.82
CA ALA A 87 11.64 3.49 -15.77
C ALA A 87 12.11 4.53 -16.80
N ARG A 88 13.36 4.44 -17.30
CA ARG A 88 13.97 5.44 -18.20
C ARG A 88 14.19 4.95 -19.63
N VAL A 89 13.85 3.69 -19.88
CA VAL A 89 14.05 3.04 -21.17
C VAL A 89 12.71 2.75 -21.82
N ASN A 90 12.57 3.10 -23.10
CA ASN A 90 11.40 2.70 -23.86
C ASN A 90 11.26 1.16 -23.92
N PRO A 91 10.11 0.58 -23.53
CA PRO A 91 9.80 -0.84 -23.64
C PRO A 91 10.10 -1.52 -24.98
N ASP A 92 10.12 -0.79 -26.11
CA ASP A 92 10.53 -1.34 -27.41
C ASP A 92 11.95 -1.92 -27.37
N TYR A 93 12.87 -1.30 -26.63
CA TYR A 93 14.24 -1.80 -26.48
C TYR A 93 14.29 -3.08 -25.65
N LEU A 94 13.54 -3.13 -24.55
CA LEU A 94 13.46 -4.30 -23.67
C LEU A 94 12.87 -5.49 -24.43
N ASP A 95 11.80 -5.26 -25.21
CA ASP A 95 11.21 -6.28 -26.06
C ASP A 95 12.19 -6.80 -27.12
N ALA A 96 12.95 -5.91 -27.78
CA ALA A 96 13.96 -6.31 -28.75
C ALA A 96 15.09 -7.11 -28.11
N LEU A 97 15.60 -6.70 -26.94
CA LEU A 97 16.62 -7.44 -26.18
C LEU A 97 16.13 -8.84 -25.80
N THR A 98 14.92 -8.92 -25.26
CA THR A 98 14.29 -10.18 -24.88
C THR A 98 14.11 -11.10 -26.09
N LEU A 99 13.68 -10.57 -27.23
CA LEU A 99 13.51 -11.35 -28.46
C LEU A 99 14.84 -11.88 -29.02
N SER A 100 15.93 -11.14 -28.81
CA SER A 100 17.29 -11.53 -29.20
C SER A 100 17.98 -12.46 -28.22
N GLY A 101 17.32 -12.84 -27.13
CA GLY A 101 17.87 -13.73 -26.11
C GLY A 101 18.92 -13.09 -25.19
N VAL A 102 19.00 -11.76 -25.16
CA VAL A 102 19.88 -11.03 -24.23
C VAL A 102 19.23 -10.99 -22.85
N SER A 103 19.97 -11.40 -21.82
CA SER A 103 19.52 -11.31 -20.44
C SER A 103 19.66 -9.87 -19.94
N TRP A 104 18.69 -9.38 -19.20
CA TRP A 104 18.76 -8.08 -18.55
C TRP A 104 18.04 -8.11 -17.20
N GLU A 105 18.44 -7.24 -16.29
CA GLU A 105 17.84 -7.08 -14.96
C GLU A 105 17.59 -5.59 -14.67
N HIS A 106 16.60 -5.31 -13.81
CA HIS A 106 16.34 -3.95 -13.36
C HIS A 106 17.49 -3.45 -12.49
N ASN A 107 17.96 -2.24 -12.76
CA ASN A 107 19.00 -1.61 -11.95
C ASN A 107 18.38 -0.94 -10.71
N ALA A 108 18.42 -1.66 -9.58
CA ALA A 108 17.91 -1.18 -8.29
C ALA A 108 18.81 -0.14 -7.60
N GLU A 109 20.09 -0.04 -7.95
CA GLU A 109 21.07 0.81 -7.23
C GLU A 109 20.72 2.31 -7.28
N TRP A 110 20.04 2.79 -8.34
CA TRP A 110 19.64 4.20 -8.47
C TRP A 110 18.33 4.53 -7.74
N GLU A 111 17.48 3.50 -7.55
CA GLU A 111 16.26 3.61 -6.73
C GLU A 111 16.58 3.75 -5.24
N GLU A 112 17.69 3.14 -4.76
CA GLU A 112 18.17 3.30 -3.38
C GLU A 112 18.46 4.78 -3.03
N GLU A 113 18.76 5.61 -4.03
CA GLU A 113 18.98 7.06 -3.87
C GLU A 113 17.75 7.92 -4.21
N ASN A 114 16.74 7.38 -4.92
CA ASN A 114 15.55 8.09 -5.40
C ASN A 114 14.27 7.20 -5.38
N PRO A 115 13.70 6.91 -4.19
CA PRO A 115 12.72 5.85 -3.96
C PRO A 115 11.28 6.13 -4.47
N SER A 116 11.05 7.17 -5.27
CA SER A 116 9.70 7.56 -5.72
C SER A 116 9.27 6.99 -7.08
N SER A 117 10.12 6.24 -7.79
CA SER A 117 9.75 5.67 -9.09
C SER A 117 9.02 4.33 -8.94
N LEU A 118 7.70 4.38 -8.83
CA LEU A 118 6.80 3.22 -9.03
C LEU A 118 6.82 2.65 -10.47
N ASP A 119 7.77 3.10 -11.31
CA ASP A 119 7.82 2.86 -12.74
C ASP A 119 8.60 1.60 -13.07
N VAL A 120 7.93 0.44 -13.02
CA VAL A 120 8.56 -0.81 -13.47
C VAL A 120 8.78 -0.82 -14.99
N LEU A 121 7.98 -0.11 -15.78
CA LEU A 121 8.16 0.06 -17.23
C LEU A 121 7.74 1.47 -17.66
N ASN A 122 8.53 2.11 -18.51
CA ASN A 122 8.20 3.44 -19.07
C ASN A 122 7.11 3.35 -20.17
N LEU A 123 5.88 3.06 -19.75
CA LEU A 123 4.73 2.94 -20.65
C LEU A 123 4.30 4.28 -21.26
N ASP A 124 4.64 5.41 -20.63
CA ASP A 124 4.38 6.75 -21.18
C ASP A 124 5.21 7.03 -22.43
N ALA A 125 6.53 6.81 -22.34
CA ALA A 125 7.41 6.90 -23.50
C ALA A 125 7.04 5.87 -24.57
N TRP A 126 6.65 4.66 -24.18
CA TRP A 126 6.14 3.67 -25.12
C TRP A 126 4.87 4.14 -25.80
N ALA A 127 3.88 4.67 -25.09
CA ALA A 127 2.64 5.17 -25.67
C ALA A 127 2.91 6.24 -26.72
N LYS A 128 3.80 7.19 -26.40
CA LYS A 128 4.14 8.31 -27.27
C LYS A 128 4.98 7.93 -28.48
N TYR A 129 6.01 7.10 -28.30
CA TYR A 129 7.04 6.87 -29.33
C TYR A 129 7.20 5.40 -29.76
N GLY A 130 6.72 4.46 -28.96
CA GLY A 130 6.86 3.03 -29.23
C GLY A 130 6.22 2.56 -30.54
N THR A 131 6.67 1.44 -31.04
CA THR A 131 6.25 0.88 -32.33
C THR A 131 6.00 -0.62 -32.28
N ARG A 132 6.49 -1.31 -31.24
CA ARG A 132 6.41 -2.77 -31.09
C ARG A 132 5.19 -3.18 -30.27
N ASP A 133 4.80 -4.45 -30.41
CA ASP A 133 3.67 -5.07 -29.70
C ASP A 133 4.03 -5.67 -28.33
N LEU A 134 5.29 -5.53 -27.92
CA LEU A 134 5.83 -5.98 -26.63
C LEU A 134 5.64 -7.48 -26.36
N ALA A 135 5.47 -8.29 -27.41
CA ALA A 135 5.14 -9.71 -27.28
C ALA A 135 6.19 -10.50 -26.48
N ALA A 136 7.48 -10.27 -26.76
CA ALA A 136 8.58 -11.00 -26.14
C ALA A 136 8.75 -10.57 -24.68
N LEU A 137 8.65 -9.26 -24.42
CA LEU A 137 8.71 -8.69 -23.08
C LEU A 137 7.60 -9.22 -22.17
N LEU A 138 6.35 -9.16 -22.65
CA LEU A 138 5.16 -9.54 -21.86
C LEU A 138 4.98 -11.05 -21.71
N ALA A 139 5.69 -11.86 -22.48
CA ALA A 139 5.75 -13.31 -22.30
C ALA A 139 6.58 -13.72 -21.07
N GLN A 140 7.44 -12.83 -20.56
CA GLN A 140 8.23 -13.11 -19.35
C GLN A 140 7.40 -12.83 -18.08
N THR A 141 7.16 -13.89 -17.29
CA THR A 141 6.21 -13.86 -16.16
C THR A 141 6.55 -12.82 -15.10
N HIS A 142 7.83 -12.64 -14.78
CA HIS A 142 8.28 -11.74 -13.73
C HIS A 142 8.12 -10.26 -14.13
N HIS A 143 8.48 -9.89 -15.37
CA HIS A 143 8.26 -8.54 -15.89
C HIS A 143 6.78 -8.24 -16.12
N SER A 144 6.02 -9.22 -16.63
CA SER A 144 4.55 -9.12 -16.74
C SER A 144 3.93 -8.83 -15.38
N PHE A 145 4.32 -9.54 -14.32
CA PHE A 145 3.72 -9.38 -13.00
C PHE A 145 4.04 -8.02 -12.37
N ALA A 146 5.31 -7.60 -12.42
CA ALA A 146 5.72 -6.32 -11.87
C ALA A 146 5.09 -5.13 -12.63
N ALA A 147 4.95 -5.23 -13.96
CA ALA A 147 4.23 -4.25 -14.76
C ALA A 147 2.71 -4.26 -14.51
N LEU A 148 2.10 -5.42 -14.25
CA LEU A 148 0.68 -5.50 -13.88
C LEU A 148 0.39 -4.77 -12.56
N LYS A 149 1.32 -4.81 -11.60
CA LYS A 149 1.17 -4.14 -10.31
C LYS A 149 1.27 -2.61 -10.36
N SER A 150 1.98 -2.05 -11.33
CA SER A 150 2.17 -0.59 -11.41
C SER A 150 1.05 0.13 -12.18
N ILE A 151 0.39 -0.57 -13.10
CA ILE A 151 -0.69 -0.02 -13.95
C ILE A 151 -1.86 0.59 -13.14
N PRO A 152 -2.40 -0.06 -12.09
CA PRO A 152 -3.55 0.45 -11.35
C PRO A 152 -3.32 1.84 -10.77
N LEU A 153 -2.13 2.05 -10.18
CA LEU A 153 -1.73 3.31 -9.54
C LEU A 153 -1.45 4.43 -10.56
N ARG A 154 -0.95 4.06 -11.74
CA ARG A 154 -0.56 4.99 -12.81
C ARG A 154 -1.72 5.51 -13.66
N TRP A 155 -2.88 4.85 -13.66
CA TRP A 155 -4.03 5.31 -14.45
C TRP A 155 -4.50 6.73 -14.11
N ALA A 156 -4.39 7.11 -12.83
CA ALA A 156 -4.71 8.48 -12.39
C ALA A 156 -3.72 9.49 -12.97
N GLU A 157 -2.46 9.12 -13.18
CA GLU A 157 -1.41 10.00 -13.71
C GLU A 157 -1.47 10.09 -15.24
N TRP A 158 -1.69 8.97 -15.93
CA TRP A 158 -1.94 8.96 -17.38
C TRP A 158 -3.13 9.82 -17.79
N SER A 159 -4.03 10.11 -16.85
CA SER A 159 -5.18 10.98 -17.09
C SER A 159 -4.84 12.48 -17.17
N GLN A 160 -3.66 12.91 -16.67
CA GLN A 160 -3.31 14.33 -16.56
C GLN A 160 -2.66 14.90 -17.84
N ASP A 161 -1.75 14.15 -18.49
CA ASP A 161 -0.95 14.70 -19.60
C ASP A 161 -1.52 14.38 -20.99
N GLU A 162 -2.00 13.16 -21.25
CA GLU A 162 -2.72 12.77 -22.48
C GLU A 162 -3.73 11.63 -22.19
N PRO A 163 -4.94 11.96 -21.70
CA PRO A 163 -5.89 10.96 -21.20
C PRO A 163 -6.33 9.96 -22.29
N GLY A 164 -5.66 8.82 -22.36
CA GLY A 164 -6.07 7.68 -23.18
C GLY A 164 -5.07 7.22 -24.24
N ALA A 165 -4.00 7.98 -24.53
CA ALA A 165 -3.04 7.58 -25.57
C ALA A 165 -2.38 6.23 -25.26
N VAL A 166 -2.05 5.99 -23.98
CA VAL A 166 -1.53 4.69 -23.50
C VAL A 166 -2.54 3.58 -23.71
N VAL A 167 -3.80 3.77 -23.27
CA VAL A 167 -4.88 2.78 -23.38
C VAL A 167 -5.16 2.45 -24.84
N GLU A 168 -5.32 3.45 -25.70
CA GLU A 168 -5.53 3.26 -27.14
C GLU A 168 -4.42 2.43 -27.75
N LYS A 169 -3.16 2.70 -27.41
CA LYS A 169 -2.03 1.95 -27.95
C LYS A 169 -1.97 0.53 -27.42
N LEU A 170 -2.23 0.32 -26.14
CA LEU A 170 -2.34 -1.03 -25.56
C LEU A 170 -3.43 -1.86 -26.26
N LEU A 171 -4.51 -1.24 -26.70
CA LEU A 171 -5.58 -1.91 -27.44
C LEU A 171 -5.22 -2.25 -28.90
N ARG A 172 -4.23 -1.59 -29.51
CA ARG A 172 -3.86 -1.78 -30.92
C ARG A 172 -3.25 -3.15 -31.21
N PHE A 173 -2.48 -3.72 -30.28
CA PHE A 173 -1.79 -4.98 -30.50
C PHE A 173 -2.38 -6.11 -29.67
N ALA A 174 -2.35 -7.34 -30.21
CA ALA A 174 -2.98 -8.49 -29.56
C ALA A 174 -2.37 -8.82 -28.19
N HIS A 175 -1.05 -8.70 -28.04
CA HIS A 175 -0.33 -9.09 -26.82
C HIS A 175 -0.50 -8.05 -25.71
N THR A 176 -0.37 -6.75 -26.05
CA THR A 176 -0.67 -5.66 -25.12
C THR A 176 -2.14 -5.62 -24.71
N ARG A 177 -3.06 -6.00 -25.60
CA ARG A 177 -4.49 -6.11 -25.28
C ARG A 177 -4.78 -7.25 -24.30
N ALA A 178 -4.14 -8.41 -24.48
CA ALA A 178 -4.26 -9.52 -23.51
C ALA A 178 -3.64 -9.16 -22.15
N PHE A 179 -2.54 -8.40 -22.16
CA PHE A 179 -1.95 -7.85 -20.95
C PHE A 179 -2.86 -6.83 -20.26
N LEU A 180 -3.46 -5.90 -21.00
CA LEU A 180 -4.44 -4.95 -20.46
C LEU A 180 -5.66 -5.66 -19.86
N SER A 181 -6.16 -6.72 -20.50
CA SER A 181 -7.25 -7.53 -19.94
C SER A 181 -6.91 -8.11 -18.57
N ARG A 182 -5.68 -8.62 -18.41
CA ARG A 182 -5.17 -9.14 -17.12
C ARG A 182 -5.01 -8.02 -16.09
N ALA A 183 -4.56 -6.84 -16.50
CA ALA A 183 -4.47 -5.69 -15.61
C ALA A 183 -5.85 -5.27 -15.07
N LEU A 184 -6.89 -5.36 -15.90
CA LEU A 184 -8.27 -5.13 -15.45
C LEU A 184 -8.71 -6.19 -14.43
N ASP A 185 -8.35 -7.47 -14.63
CA ASP A 185 -8.65 -8.54 -13.65
C ASP A 185 -7.98 -8.27 -12.29
N GLU A 186 -6.72 -7.84 -12.27
CA GLU A 186 -6.01 -7.45 -11.03
C GLU A 186 -6.72 -6.27 -10.33
N CYS A 187 -7.25 -5.32 -11.09
CA CYS A 187 -7.98 -4.19 -10.51
C CYS A 187 -9.34 -4.57 -9.98
N ALA A 188 -10.01 -5.51 -10.64
CA ALA A 188 -11.22 -6.13 -10.12
C ALA A 188 -10.93 -6.93 -8.84
N ALA A 189 -9.78 -7.60 -8.74
CA ALA A 189 -9.35 -8.27 -7.51
C ALA A 189 -9.08 -7.27 -6.38
N LEU A 190 -8.33 -6.20 -6.65
CA LEU A 190 -8.11 -5.11 -5.68
C LEU A 190 -9.42 -4.51 -5.17
N ARG A 191 -10.41 -4.31 -6.06
CA ARG A 191 -11.76 -3.87 -5.68
C ARG A 191 -12.41 -4.79 -4.64
N VAL A 192 -12.26 -6.10 -4.82
CA VAL A 192 -12.82 -7.11 -3.89
C VAL A 192 -12.07 -7.08 -2.56
N ASP A 193 -10.74 -6.98 -2.59
CA ASP A 193 -9.89 -6.93 -1.40
C ASP A 193 -10.10 -5.66 -0.57
N TYR A 194 -10.55 -4.57 -1.22
CA TYR A 194 -10.85 -3.29 -0.55
C TYR A 194 -12.28 -3.20 0.01
N ALA A 195 -13.11 -4.22 -0.16
CA ALA A 195 -14.46 -4.22 0.38
C ALA A 195 -14.45 -4.00 1.90
N GLY A 196 -15.23 -3.04 2.39
CA GLY A 196 -15.26 -2.71 3.81
C GLY A 196 -14.18 -1.75 4.30
N SER A 197 -13.28 -1.27 3.41
CA SER A 197 -12.31 -0.21 3.73
C SER A 197 -12.59 1.04 2.93
N ARG A 198 -13.12 2.05 3.60
CA ARG A 198 -13.29 3.35 2.97
C ARG A 198 -11.96 3.99 2.53
N PRO A 199 -10.88 3.98 3.33
CA PRO A 199 -9.62 4.56 2.89
C PRO A 199 -9.11 3.92 1.59
N ALA A 200 -9.11 2.59 1.52
CA ALA A 200 -8.72 1.87 0.31
C ALA A 200 -9.71 2.14 -0.85
N TRP A 201 -11.01 2.21 -0.57
CA TRP A 201 -12.02 2.61 -1.56
C TRP A 201 -11.79 4.00 -2.12
N GLN A 202 -11.37 4.98 -1.30
CA GLN A 202 -11.09 6.34 -1.74
C GLN A 202 -9.85 6.42 -2.64
N VAL A 203 -8.81 5.64 -2.34
CA VAL A 203 -7.67 5.45 -3.26
C VAL A 203 -8.16 4.84 -4.57
N TYR A 204 -8.98 3.78 -4.48
CA TYR A 204 -9.53 3.10 -5.64
C TYR A 204 -10.43 4.00 -6.51
N ARG A 205 -11.25 4.88 -5.92
CA ARG A 205 -12.09 5.84 -6.67
C ARG A 205 -11.26 6.77 -7.56
N ARG A 206 -10.06 7.17 -7.12
CA ARG A 206 -9.16 8.03 -7.91
C ARG A 206 -8.65 7.32 -9.17
N ILE A 207 -8.39 6.02 -9.08
CA ILE A 207 -7.93 5.23 -10.24
C ILE A 207 -9.09 4.72 -11.12
N ARG A 208 -10.31 4.63 -10.57
CA ARG A 208 -11.51 4.15 -11.28
C ARG A 208 -11.98 5.09 -12.39
N ALA A 209 -12.04 6.40 -12.16
CA ALA A 209 -12.65 7.34 -13.11
C ALA A 209 -11.99 7.33 -14.52
N PRO A 210 -10.65 7.29 -14.66
CA PRO A 210 -9.98 7.16 -15.95
C PRO A 210 -10.34 5.90 -16.76
N LEU A 211 -10.88 4.87 -16.10
CA LEU A 211 -11.18 3.56 -16.66
C LEU A 211 -12.60 3.45 -17.22
N ASP A 212 -13.46 4.43 -16.99
CA ASP A 212 -14.84 4.42 -17.50
C ASP A 212 -14.86 4.66 -19.02
N ARG A 213 -14.46 3.65 -19.78
CA ARG A 213 -14.25 3.70 -21.24
C ARG A 213 -14.90 2.50 -21.90
N SER A 214 -15.69 2.77 -22.93
CA SER A 214 -16.46 1.73 -23.67
C SER A 214 -15.57 0.61 -24.23
N GLU A 215 -14.35 0.94 -24.62
CA GLU A 215 -13.36 0.04 -25.19
C GLU A 215 -12.80 -0.93 -24.15
N LEU A 216 -12.74 -0.53 -22.89
CA LEU A 216 -12.34 -1.39 -21.78
C LEU A 216 -13.47 -2.35 -21.37
N TYR A 217 -14.72 -1.89 -21.40
CA TYR A 217 -15.89 -2.77 -21.25
C TYR A 217 -15.94 -3.82 -22.37
N ALA A 218 -15.67 -3.44 -23.61
CA ALA A 218 -15.61 -4.37 -24.74
C ALA A 218 -14.43 -5.37 -24.62
N LEU A 219 -13.36 -4.99 -23.92
CA LEU A 219 -12.21 -5.85 -23.69
C LEU A 219 -12.47 -6.89 -22.59
N ASN A 220 -12.98 -6.45 -21.44
CA ASN A 220 -13.19 -7.30 -20.27
C ASN A 220 -14.42 -6.82 -19.46
N GLU A 221 -15.61 -7.22 -19.92
CA GLU A 221 -16.88 -6.86 -19.29
C GLU A 221 -16.96 -7.30 -17.82
N GLY A 222 -16.43 -8.48 -17.48
CA GLY A 222 -16.49 -9.03 -16.12
C GLY A 222 -15.67 -8.24 -15.11
N ALA A 223 -14.42 -7.92 -15.46
CA ALA A 223 -13.56 -7.08 -14.62
C ALA A 223 -14.17 -5.68 -14.46
N MET A 224 -14.59 -5.06 -15.56
CA MET A 224 -15.20 -3.74 -15.54
C MET A 224 -16.49 -3.70 -14.71
N ALA A 225 -17.36 -4.71 -14.84
CA ALA A 225 -18.56 -4.82 -14.02
C ALA A 225 -18.23 -4.90 -12.53
N THR A 226 -17.24 -5.73 -12.15
CA THR A 226 -16.77 -5.85 -10.76
C THR A 226 -16.21 -4.52 -10.25
N MET A 227 -15.32 -3.89 -11.02
CA MET A 227 -14.65 -2.64 -10.71
C MET A 227 -15.61 -1.47 -10.48
N PHE A 228 -16.72 -1.44 -11.21
CA PHE A 228 -17.74 -0.39 -11.15
C PHE A 228 -18.95 -0.78 -10.30
N SER A 229 -19.01 -2.01 -9.79
CA SER A 229 -20.05 -2.45 -8.88
C SER A 229 -19.90 -1.83 -7.50
N PHE A 230 -21.03 -1.39 -6.95
CA PHE A 230 -21.12 -0.89 -5.58
C PHE A 230 -22.50 -1.26 -5.01
N ASP A 231 -22.54 -2.34 -4.24
CA ASP A 231 -23.71 -2.69 -3.44
C ASP A 231 -23.55 -2.06 -2.06
N THR A 232 -24.45 -1.13 -1.75
CA THR A 232 -24.42 -0.39 -0.49
C THR A 232 -24.61 -1.28 0.74
N ALA A 233 -25.51 -2.26 0.67
CA ALA A 233 -25.79 -3.13 1.81
C ALA A 233 -24.63 -4.10 2.05
N GLU A 234 -24.03 -4.63 0.98
CA GLU A 234 -22.83 -5.44 1.06
C GLU A 234 -21.67 -4.63 1.66
N GLU A 235 -21.40 -3.44 1.14
CA GLU A 235 -20.31 -2.58 1.62
C GLU A 235 -20.52 -2.20 3.09
N PHE A 236 -21.74 -1.83 3.49
CA PHE A 236 -22.04 -1.55 4.89
C PHE A 236 -21.84 -2.77 5.78
N ALA A 237 -22.31 -3.95 5.35
CA ALA A 237 -22.09 -5.19 6.07
C ALA A 237 -20.58 -5.48 6.22
N GLN A 238 -19.77 -5.29 5.18
CA GLN A 238 -18.33 -5.52 5.24
C GLN A 238 -17.62 -4.53 6.18
N ARG A 239 -17.96 -3.23 6.14
CA ARG A 239 -17.41 -2.25 7.10
C ARG A 239 -17.76 -2.62 8.54
N LEU A 240 -19.01 -3.05 8.77
CA LEU A 240 -19.40 -3.59 10.05
C LEU A 240 -18.61 -4.85 10.39
N ARG A 241 -18.30 -5.73 9.42
CA ARG A 241 -17.50 -6.96 9.60
C ARG A 241 -16.01 -6.71 9.92
N CYS A 242 -15.44 -5.62 9.43
CA CYS A 242 -14.09 -5.18 9.78
C CYS A 242 -14.04 -4.66 11.23
N GLY A 243 -15.06 -3.88 11.61
CA GLY A 243 -15.25 -3.38 12.97
C GLY A 243 -14.72 -1.98 13.22
N THR A 244 -14.52 -1.65 14.49
CA THR A 244 -14.10 -0.30 14.89
C THR A 244 -13.42 -0.29 16.26
N VAL A 245 -12.49 0.64 16.48
CA VAL A 245 -11.81 0.81 17.79
C VAL A 245 -12.80 1.04 18.94
N VAL A 246 -13.98 1.60 18.66
CA VAL A 246 -15.05 1.87 19.64
C VAL A 246 -15.74 0.60 20.13
N GLU A 247 -15.43 -0.58 19.58
CA GLU A 247 -15.78 -1.84 20.21
C GLU A 247 -15.02 -2.06 21.55
N TYR A 248 -13.98 -1.24 21.79
CA TYR A 248 -13.36 -1.01 23.08
C TYR A 248 -13.87 0.26 23.79
N THR A 249 -13.56 0.39 25.07
CA THR A 249 -13.82 1.59 25.88
C THR A 249 -12.71 1.75 26.91
N TRP A 250 -12.46 3.00 27.27
CA TRP A 250 -11.77 3.35 28.50
C TRP A 250 -12.50 4.56 29.13
N PRO A 251 -13.44 4.32 30.06
CA PRO A 251 -14.36 5.36 30.53
C PRO A 251 -13.68 6.61 31.11
N ASP A 252 -12.58 6.43 31.84
CA ASP A 252 -11.84 7.56 32.43
C ASP A 252 -11.20 8.44 31.36
N TYR A 253 -10.61 7.83 30.34
CA TYR A 253 -10.02 8.55 29.21
C TYR A 253 -11.07 9.22 28.33
N GLU A 254 -12.18 8.52 28.05
CA GLU A 254 -13.31 9.08 27.31
C GLU A 254 -13.89 10.31 28.05
N SER A 255 -14.05 10.21 29.37
CA SER A 255 -14.50 11.33 30.21
C SER A 255 -13.51 12.50 30.21
N TYR A 256 -12.21 12.20 30.26
CA TYR A 256 -11.17 13.23 30.15
C TYR A 256 -11.22 13.95 28.80
N ALA A 257 -11.32 13.18 27.71
CA ALA A 257 -11.37 13.66 26.33
C ALA A 257 -12.60 14.53 26.04
N GLU A 258 -13.73 14.32 26.71
CA GLU A 258 -14.90 15.20 26.59
C GLU A 258 -14.63 16.62 27.13
N THR A 259 -13.68 16.76 28.06
CA THR A 259 -13.40 18.03 28.73
C THR A 259 -12.12 18.72 28.26
N GLN A 260 -11.19 17.98 27.65
CA GLN A 260 -9.87 18.46 27.22
C GLN A 260 -9.60 18.09 25.77
N HIS A 261 -9.01 19.02 25.00
CA HIS A 261 -8.69 18.81 23.58
C HIS A 261 -7.20 18.54 23.33
N ASP A 262 -6.38 18.50 24.38
CA ASP A 262 -4.96 18.12 24.31
C ASP A 262 -4.79 16.69 24.82
N PHE A 263 -4.70 15.75 23.89
CA PHE A 263 -4.57 14.33 24.20
C PHE A 263 -3.13 13.95 24.57
N ALA A 264 -2.12 14.71 24.10
CA ALA A 264 -0.71 14.38 24.32
C ALA A 264 -0.25 14.61 25.77
N SER A 265 -0.97 15.46 26.52
CA SER A 265 -0.71 15.75 27.93
C SER A 265 -1.67 15.05 28.89
N CYS A 266 -2.39 14.02 28.43
CA CYS A 266 -3.35 13.29 29.26
C CYS A 266 -2.66 12.70 30.50
N PRO A 267 -3.03 13.09 31.73
CA PRO A 267 -2.38 12.64 32.95
C PRO A 267 -2.68 11.16 33.27
N LEU A 268 -3.63 10.55 32.55
CA LEU A 268 -3.94 9.13 32.65
C LEU A 268 -2.92 8.27 31.93
N PHE A 269 -2.15 8.84 30.99
CA PHE A 269 -1.13 8.07 30.29
C PHE A 269 0.02 7.75 31.24
N PRO A 270 0.41 6.47 31.34
CA PRO A 270 1.57 6.11 32.14
C PRO A 270 2.81 6.81 31.58
N ALA A 271 3.71 7.24 32.47
CA ALA A 271 4.99 7.78 32.05
C ALA A 271 5.74 6.72 31.21
N HIS A 272 6.11 7.10 30.00
CA HIS A 272 6.87 6.25 29.08
C HIS A 272 8.22 5.95 29.74
N ASP A 273 8.47 4.68 30.08
CA ASP A 273 9.77 4.27 30.59
C ASP A 273 10.48 3.50 29.46
N PRO A 274 11.36 4.13 28.67
CA PRO A 274 12.12 3.48 27.60
C PRO A 274 13.18 2.49 28.13
N TRP A 275 12.94 1.94 29.32
CA TRP A 275 13.87 1.17 30.12
C TRP A 275 14.41 -0.05 29.38
N LEU A 276 13.62 -0.72 28.52
CA LEU A 276 14.09 -1.96 27.86
C LEU A 276 15.25 -1.70 26.91
N TRP A 277 15.15 -0.70 26.02
CA TRP A 277 16.22 -0.37 25.09
C TRP A 277 17.44 0.20 25.82
N GLU A 278 17.22 1.05 26.83
CA GLU A 278 18.29 1.59 27.66
C GLU A 278 19.02 0.50 28.44
N GLU A 279 18.30 -0.47 28.99
CA GLU A 279 18.84 -1.60 29.74
C GLU A 279 19.66 -2.53 28.83
N VAL A 280 19.16 -2.84 27.62
CA VAL A 280 19.90 -3.60 26.61
C VAL A 280 21.20 -2.88 26.25
N THR A 281 21.14 -1.57 26.00
CA THR A 281 22.30 -0.74 25.65
C THR A 281 23.30 -0.66 26.81
N ARG A 282 22.82 -0.49 28.04
CA ARG A 282 23.63 -0.36 29.26
C ARG A 282 24.39 -1.65 29.61
N ARG A 283 23.79 -2.82 29.36
CA ARG A 283 24.43 -4.12 29.58
C ARG A 283 25.49 -4.48 28.53
N GLY A 284 25.84 -3.55 27.62
CA GLY A 284 26.69 -3.74 26.44
C GLY A 284 27.92 -4.66 26.59
N GLY A 285 28.33 -5.27 25.48
CA GLY A 285 29.43 -6.25 25.43
C GLY A 285 29.09 -7.57 24.72
N HIS A 286 27.81 -7.79 24.41
CA HIS A 286 27.28 -8.94 23.67
C HIS A 286 26.34 -8.48 22.53
N ASP A 287 26.01 -9.39 21.62
CA ASP A 287 24.96 -9.20 20.62
C ASP A 287 23.62 -8.81 21.28
N GLU A 288 22.92 -7.81 20.73
CA GLU A 288 21.69 -7.21 21.32
C GLU A 288 20.63 -8.26 21.63
N ARG A 289 20.46 -9.27 20.77
CA ARG A 289 19.46 -10.33 20.96
C ARG A 289 19.81 -11.28 22.09
N THR A 290 21.10 -11.48 22.34
CA THR A 290 21.57 -12.28 23.48
C THR A 290 21.23 -11.59 24.79
N VAL A 291 21.55 -10.29 24.90
CA VAL A 291 21.21 -9.47 26.07
C VAL A 291 19.70 -9.40 26.28
N LEU A 292 18.93 -9.19 25.21
CA LEU A 292 17.48 -9.18 25.29
C LEU A 292 16.91 -10.51 25.81
N ARG A 293 17.43 -11.64 25.32
CA ARG A 293 17.02 -12.97 25.80
C ARG A 293 17.31 -13.17 27.29
N GLU A 294 18.46 -12.70 27.77
CA GLU A 294 18.79 -12.75 29.20
C GLU A 294 17.78 -11.94 30.03
N ILE A 295 17.47 -10.71 29.61
CA ILE A 295 16.49 -9.85 30.28
C ILE A 295 15.11 -10.52 30.32
N LEU A 296 14.66 -11.09 29.19
CA LEU A 296 13.37 -11.79 29.12
C LEU A 296 13.34 -13.02 30.04
N ASN A 297 14.40 -13.82 30.05
CA ASN A 297 14.53 -14.99 30.92
C ASN A 297 14.54 -14.61 32.42
N GLU A 298 15.23 -13.53 32.80
CA GLU A 298 15.22 -12.99 34.17
C GLU A 298 13.80 -12.61 34.64
N ARG A 299 12.91 -12.27 33.70
CA ARG A 299 11.50 -11.96 33.94
C ARG A 299 10.56 -13.15 33.76
N GLY A 300 11.10 -14.34 33.53
CA GLY A 300 10.31 -15.55 33.32
C GLY A 300 9.56 -15.58 31.99
N ILE A 301 10.10 -14.92 30.96
CA ILE A 301 9.55 -14.86 29.61
C ILE A 301 10.50 -15.62 28.67
N ASP A 302 10.14 -16.84 28.30
CA ASP A 302 10.94 -17.72 27.42
C ASP A 302 10.25 -18.05 26.08
N SER A 303 9.03 -17.53 25.88
CA SER A 303 8.16 -17.86 24.74
C SER A 303 8.48 -17.11 23.44
N PHE A 304 9.30 -16.06 23.47
CA PHE A 304 9.64 -15.28 22.28
C PHE A 304 10.76 -15.92 21.47
N ASP A 305 10.44 -16.37 20.26
CA ASP A 305 11.41 -16.86 19.31
C ASP A 305 12.06 -15.70 18.54
N LEU A 306 13.17 -15.17 19.06
CA LEU A 306 13.94 -14.12 18.39
C LEU A 306 14.58 -14.57 17.07
N SER A 307 14.55 -15.86 16.72
CA SER A 307 15.06 -16.34 15.42
C SER A 307 14.13 -16.00 14.26
N THR A 308 12.85 -15.66 14.53
CA THR A 308 11.92 -15.20 13.50
C THR A 308 12.24 -13.81 12.96
N VAL A 309 13.10 -13.05 13.65
CA VAL A 309 13.52 -11.71 13.22
C VAL A 309 14.77 -11.83 12.34
N PRO A 310 14.80 -11.29 11.11
CA PRO A 310 16.01 -11.35 10.28
C PRO A 310 17.19 -10.61 10.92
N GLU A 311 18.41 -11.14 10.82
CA GLU A 311 19.62 -10.60 11.51
C GLU A 311 19.93 -9.13 11.19
N LYS A 312 19.48 -8.63 10.03
CA LYS A 312 19.64 -7.24 9.59
C LYS A 312 18.86 -6.23 10.47
N PHE A 313 17.83 -6.67 11.18
CA PHE A 313 17.00 -5.79 12.01
C PHE A 313 17.67 -5.47 13.35
N ARG A 314 17.36 -4.29 13.89
CA ARG A 314 17.86 -3.75 15.16
C ARG A 314 16.72 -3.52 16.15
N LEU A 315 17.01 -3.60 17.44
CA LEU A 315 16.00 -3.35 18.47
C LEU A 315 15.64 -1.86 18.51
N SER A 316 14.36 -1.54 18.41
CA SER A 316 13.84 -0.18 18.50
C SER A 316 13.66 0.26 19.95
N ARG A 317 13.82 1.57 20.18
CA ARG A 317 13.46 2.27 21.43
C ARG A 317 11.97 2.20 21.77
N MET A 318 11.15 1.82 20.80
CA MET A 318 9.71 1.64 20.97
C MET A 318 9.35 0.28 21.56
N SER A 319 10.34 -0.57 21.85
CA SER A 319 10.13 -1.81 22.58
C SER A 319 9.82 -1.54 24.05
N PHE A 320 8.88 -2.28 24.62
CA PHE A 320 8.40 -2.08 25.99
C PHE A 320 8.30 -3.39 26.76
N LEU A 321 8.48 -3.28 28.08
CA LEU A 321 8.37 -4.37 29.04
C LEU A 321 7.95 -3.81 30.40
N HIS A 322 6.70 -4.03 30.80
CA HIS A 322 6.16 -3.52 32.06
C HIS A 322 5.33 -4.59 32.78
N PRO A 323 5.27 -4.60 34.13
CA PRO A 323 4.42 -5.52 34.86
C PRO A 323 2.94 -5.31 34.55
N VAL A 324 2.16 -6.39 34.54
CA VAL A 324 0.70 -6.32 34.52
C VAL A 324 0.20 -5.73 35.85
N THR A 325 -0.74 -4.79 35.77
CA THR A 325 -1.48 -4.28 36.94
C THR A 325 -2.92 -4.79 36.88
N ASP A 326 -3.68 -4.56 37.96
CA ASP A 326 -5.11 -4.91 37.99
C ASP A 326 -5.89 -4.22 36.85
N ASP A 327 -5.52 -2.98 36.52
CA ASP A 327 -6.19 -2.17 35.48
C ASP A 327 -5.85 -2.64 34.06
N THR A 328 -4.69 -3.26 33.85
CA THR A 328 -4.22 -3.72 32.54
C THR A 328 -4.26 -5.25 32.37
N ALA A 329 -4.73 -5.98 33.38
CA ALA A 329 -4.80 -7.45 33.35
C ALA A 329 -5.63 -8.01 32.19
N ALA A 330 -6.66 -7.27 31.76
CA ALA A 330 -7.52 -7.63 30.64
C ALA A 330 -7.07 -7.02 29.30
N SER A 331 -5.84 -6.50 29.22
CA SER A 331 -5.34 -5.79 28.05
C SER A 331 -5.56 -6.57 26.74
N PRO A 332 -6.07 -5.90 25.68
CA PRO A 332 -6.27 -6.54 24.39
C PRO A 332 -4.97 -6.90 23.67
N LEU A 333 -3.82 -6.35 24.10
CA LEU A 333 -2.48 -6.66 23.58
C LEU A 333 -1.92 -7.95 24.19
N GLY A 334 -2.60 -8.50 25.21
CA GLY A 334 -2.17 -9.68 25.95
C GLY A 334 -1.05 -9.41 26.94
N SER A 335 -0.64 -10.49 27.61
CA SER A 335 0.48 -10.51 28.55
C SER A 335 1.16 -11.87 28.56
N VAL A 336 2.41 -11.91 29.00
CA VAL A 336 3.18 -13.14 29.16
C VAL A 336 4.07 -13.04 30.39
N GLY A 337 4.13 -14.10 31.20
CA GLY A 337 4.93 -14.10 32.43
C GLY A 337 4.57 -12.98 33.42
N GLY A 338 3.31 -12.53 33.43
CA GLY A 338 2.87 -11.40 34.28
C GLY A 338 3.34 -10.02 33.80
N HIS A 339 3.77 -9.90 32.54
CA HIS A 339 4.24 -8.65 31.95
C HIS A 339 3.52 -8.35 30.62
N HIS A 340 3.34 -7.06 30.34
CA HIS A 340 3.10 -6.55 28.99
C HIS A 340 4.43 -6.42 28.27
N VAL A 341 4.49 -6.98 27.06
CA VAL A 341 5.73 -7.03 26.27
C VAL A 341 5.41 -6.72 24.82
N GLY A 342 6.20 -5.85 24.22
CA GLY A 342 6.20 -5.61 22.78
C GLY A 342 7.63 -5.34 22.35
N LEU A 343 8.19 -6.21 21.54
CA LEU A 343 9.54 -6.06 21.00
C LEU A 343 9.42 -5.56 19.58
N VAL A 344 9.84 -4.32 19.36
CA VAL A 344 9.84 -3.71 18.04
C VAL A 344 11.26 -3.81 17.51
N PHE A 345 11.41 -4.49 16.39
CA PHE A 345 12.63 -4.49 15.61
C PHE A 345 12.39 -3.68 14.35
N TYR A 346 13.40 -2.96 13.90
CA TYR A 346 13.32 -2.17 12.68
C TYR A 346 14.52 -2.43 11.80
N TRP A 347 14.31 -2.33 10.50
CA TRP A 347 15.34 -2.28 9.50
C TRP A 347 15.09 -1.08 8.61
N GLU A 348 16.07 -0.18 8.57
CA GLU A 348 16.11 0.90 7.59
C GLU A 348 16.53 0.29 6.26
N GLY A 349 15.53 -0.13 5.48
CA GLY A 349 15.72 -0.56 4.10
C GLY A 349 15.85 0.63 3.16
N PRO A 350 16.31 0.41 1.92
CA PRO A 350 16.45 1.49 0.94
C PRO A 350 15.10 2.09 0.48
N TYR A 351 14.00 1.32 0.56
CA TYR A 351 12.68 1.72 0.07
C TYR A 351 11.71 2.16 1.17
N PHE A 352 11.74 1.45 2.30
CA PHE A 352 10.85 1.67 3.44
C PHE A 352 11.52 1.16 4.71
N GLU A 353 11.10 1.72 5.84
CA GLU A 353 11.36 1.11 7.13
C GLU A 353 10.45 -0.10 7.29
N GLU A 354 11.07 -1.26 7.51
CA GLU A 354 10.36 -2.49 7.81
C GLU A 354 10.44 -2.71 9.31
N PHE A 355 9.30 -3.00 9.93
CA PHE A 355 9.20 -3.28 11.35
C PHE A 355 8.77 -4.72 11.58
N VAL A 356 9.40 -5.38 12.53
CA VAL A 356 8.96 -6.67 13.05
C VAL A 356 8.58 -6.49 14.50
N PHE A 357 7.30 -6.70 14.82
CA PHE A 357 6.79 -6.66 16.18
C PHE A 357 6.61 -8.08 16.71
N LEU A 358 7.12 -8.34 17.91
CA LEU A 358 6.88 -9.57 18.66
C LEU A 358 6.15 -9.22 19.95
N GLY A 359 4.98 -9.82 20.14
CA GLY A 359 4.20 -9.67 21.36
C GLY A 359 3.42 -10.93 21.71
N PRO A 360 2.64 -10.91 22.82
CA PRO A 360 1.87 -12.06 23.29
C PRO A 360 0.87 -12.64 22.28
N LEU A 361 0.54 -11.88 21.23
CA LEU A 361 -0.41 -12.27 20.18
C LEU A 361 0.27 -12.84 18.94
N GLY A 362 1.61 -12.90 18.93
CA GLY A 362 2.41 -13.43 17.82
C GLY A 362 3.40 -12.41 17.29
N THR A 363 3.96 -12.76 16.12
CA THR A 363 4.91 -11.95 15.37
C THR A 363 4.22 -11.39 14.14
N ILE A 364 4.38 -10.10 13.88
CA ILE A 364 3.91 -9.46 12.65
C ILE A 364 5.01 -8.61 12.04
N THR A 365 5.06 -8.61 10.72
CA THR A 365 5.89 -7.70 9.93
C THR A 365 5.00 -6.61 9.35
N TRP A 366 5.44 -5.37 9.42
CA TRP A 366 4.67 -4.20 8.99
C TRP A 366 5.60 -3.14 8.39
N GLU A 367 5.05 -2.31 7.51
CA GLU A 367 5.79 -1.25 6.81
C GLU A 367 5.40 0.12 7.37
N GLU A 368 6.26 1.12 7.15
CA GLU A 368 6.08 2.56 7.45
C GLU A 368 6.06 2.97 8.93
N GLN A 369 5.29 2.28 9.76
CA GLN A 369 5.15 2.60 11.18
C GLN A 369 5.20 1.33 12.03
N PRO A 370 5.81 1.38 13.23
CA PRO A 370 5.91 0.18 14.03
C PRO A 370 4.53 -0.22 14.56
N PRO A 371 4.09 -1.47 14.38
CA PRO A 371 2.73 -1.87 14.67
C PRO A 371 2.54 -2.21 16.16
N VAL A 372 1.30 -2.13 16.62
CA VAL A 372 0.81 -2.73 17.87
C VAL A 372 -0.33 -3.67 17.53
N VAL A 373 -0.25 -4.91 18.01
CA VAL A 373 -1.26 -5.93 17.73
C VAL A 373 -2.26 -6.02 18.88
N LEU A 374 -3.55 -5.99 18.55
CA LEU A 374 -4.65 -6.12 19.49
C LEU A 374 -5.49 -7.34 19.11
N ARG A 375 -6.05 -8.05 20.10
CA ARG A 375 -7.14 -8.98 19.84
C ARG A 375 -8.37 -8.22 19.34
N ARG A 376 -9.22 -8.86 18.56
CA ARG A 376 -10.56 -8.33 18.29
C ARG A 376 -11.49 -8.63 19.48
N PRO A 377 -12.49 -7.79 19.80
CA PRO A 377 -13.32 -7.98 20.99
C PRO A 377 -14.20 -9.24 21.01
N SER A 378 -14.60 -9.75 19.85
CA SER A 378 -15.60 -10.83 19.72
C SER A 378 -15.05 -12.18 19.26
N ASP A 379 -13.87 -12.22 18.65
CA ASP A 379 -13.28 -13.44 18.10
C ASP A 379 -11.75 -13.49 18.33
N ASP A 380 -11.11 -14.54 17.83
CA ASP A 380 -9.66 -14.74 17.94
C ASP A 380 -8.86 -14.00 16.85
N GLY A 381 -9.53 -13.18 16.03
CA GLY A 381 -8.86 -12.35 15.04
C GLY A 381 -8.07 -11.23 15.69
N LEU A 382 -7.21 -10.60 14.89
CA LEU A 382 -6.28 -9.57 15.34
C LEU A 382 -6.49 -8.28 14.54
N TRP A 383 -6.30 -7.16 15.22
CA TRP A 383 -6.14 -5.84 14.60
C TRP A 383 -4.72 -5.35 14.79
N VAL A 384 -4.28 -4.52 13.87
CA VAL A 384 -3.01 -3.78 13.96
C VAL A 384 -3.33 -2.31 14.12
N GLN A 385 -2.63 -1.65 15.05
CA GLN A 385 -2.67 -0.21 15.21
C GLN A 385 -1.25 0.34 15.00
N ASP A 386 -1.09 1.28 14.08
CA ASP A 386 0.19 1.95 13.79
C ASP A 386 0.12 3.50 13.76
N GLY A 387 -1.07 4.03 14.03
CA GLY A 387 -1.49 5.38 13.67
C GLY A 387 -2.89 5.37 13.06
N GLN A 388 -3.20 4.32 12.29
CA GLN A 388 -4.54 3.88 11.88
C GLN A 388 -4.86 2.51 12.48
N LEU A 389 -6.06 1.99 12.25
CA LEU A 389 -6.45 0.63 12.64
C LEU A 389 -6.58 -0.23 11.38
N TYR A 390 -6.08 -1.46 11.40
CA TYR A 390 -6.13 -2.40 10.27
C TYR A 390 -6.61 -3.78 10.72
N ASP A 391 -7.24 -4.51 9.80
CA ASP A 391 -7.38 -5.95 9.96
C ASP A 391 -6.02 -6.63 9.72
N ALA A 392 -5.54 -7.40 10.71
CA ALA A 392 -4.20 -7.98 10.64
C ALA A 392 -4.06 -9.07 9.58
N ALA A 393 -5.15 -9.74 9.19
CA ALA A 393 -5.10 -10.85 8.24
C ALA A 393 -5.07 -10.36 6.80
N THR A 394 -5.74 -9.25 6.51
CA THR A 394 -5.84 -8.69 5.16
C THR A 394 -5.00 -7.42 4.94
N ALA A 395 -4.41 -6.86 6.02
CA ALA A 395 -3.75 -5.55 6.02
C ALA A 395 -4.66 -4.41 5.53
N THR A 396 -5.97 -4.59 5.66
CA THR A 396 -6.97 -3.65 5.17
C THR A 396 -7.28 -2.60 6.24
N GLU A 397 -7.16 -1.32 5.89
CA GLU A 397 -7.43 -0.21 6.81
C GLU A 397 -8.90 -0.17 7.23
N ILE A 398 -9.13 -0.09 8.52
CA ILE A 398 -10.44 0.01 9.15
C ILE A 398 -10.77 1.49 9.34
N GLU A 399 -11.97 1.88 8.94
CA GLU A 399 -12.40 3.27 8.97
C GLU A 399 -12.43 3.86 10.39
N THR A 400 -11.97 5.12 10.49
CA THR A 400 -11.98 5.92 11.71
C THR A 400 -13.39 6.03 12.30
N ALA A 401 -13.52 5.65 13.57
CA ALA A 401 -14.77 5.75 14.31
C ALA A 401 -15.17 7.21 14.52
N LEU A 402 -16.42 7.55 14.24
CA LEU A 402 -16.96 8.89 14.45
C LEU A 402 -17.87 8.97 15.69
N THR A 403 -17.84 10.11 16.36
CA THR A 403 -18.80 10.47 17.39
C THR A 403 -20.14 10.89 16.75
N HIS A 404 -21.16 11.09 17.59
CA HIS A 404 -22.47 11.59 17.14
C HIS A 404 -22.43 12.98 16.47
N THR A 405 -21.35 13.74 16.63
CA THR A 405 -21.13 15.05 15.97
C THR A 405 -20.31 14.95 14.69
N GLY A 406 -19.84 13.75 14.33
CA GLY A 406 -19.01 13.51 13.15
C GLY A 406 -17.51 13.76 13.34
N THR A 407 -17.07 14.02 14.57
CA THR A 407 -15.62 14.10 14.87
C THR A 407 -15.05 12.72 15.12
N PRO A 408 -13.74 12.47 14.90
CA PRO A 408 -13.13 11.20 15.28
C PRO A 408 -13.31 10.92 16.78
N HIS A 409 -13.46 9.65 17.12
CA HIS A 409 -13.62 9.22 18.51
C HIS A 409 -12.29 9.31 19.28
N PRO A 410 -12.29 9.74 20.57
CA PRO A 410 -11.07 9.93 21.34
C PRO A 410 -10.08 8.78 21.39
N LEU A 411 -10.57 7.54 21.44
CA LEU A 411 -9.71 6.34 21.46
C LEU A 411 -8.75 6.24 20.27
N TYR A 412 -9.01 6.99 19.20
CA TYR A 412 -8.15 7.06 18.04
C TYR A 412 -6.81 7.77 18.31
N TRP A 413 -6.75 8.67 19.29
CA TRP A 413 -5.55 9.44 19.64
C TRP A 413 -4.77 8.86 20.84
N MET A 414 -5.05 7.60 21.17
CA MET A 414 -4.38 6.90 22.24
C MET A 414 -2.93 6.59 21.89
N THR A 415 -2.03 6.73 22.87
CA THR A 415 -0.66 6.21 22.73
C THR A 415 -0.67 4.69 22.85
N ARG A 416 0.41 4.04 22.40
CA ARG A 416 0.52 2.58 22.39
C ARG A 416 0.38 1.97 23.77
N GLU A 417 0.98 2.60 24.78
CA GLU A 417 0.95 2.16 26.17
C GLU A 417 -0.47 2.24 26.72
N SER A 418 -1.20 3.28 26.31
CA SER A 418 -2.56 3.51 26.77
C SER A 418 -3.54 2.46 26.24
N LEU A 419 -3.24 1.80 25.11
CA LEU A 419 -4.05 0.70 24.57
C LEU A 419 -4.15 -0.49 25.56
N HIS A 420 -3.24 -0.61 26.53
CA HIS A 420 -3.33 -1.64 27.56
C HIS A 420 -4.53 -1.48 28.52
N PHE A 421 -5.09 -0.28 28.63
CA PHE A 421 -6.22 0.04 29.51
C PHE A 421 -7.59 -0.18 28.84
N LEU A 422 -7.60 -0.49 27.55
CA LEU A 422 -8.84 -0.74 26.82
C LEU A 422 -9.56 -1.97 27.38
N GLN A 423 -10.86 -1.82 27.57
CA GLN A 423 -11.78 -2.89 27.94
C GLN A 423 -12.80 -3.11 26.83
N ILE A 424 -13.29 -4.34 26.70
CA ILE A 424 -14.35 -4.63 25.72
C ILE A 424 -15.62 -3.87 26.11
N ARG A 425 -16.10 -2.99 25.23
CA ARG A 425 -17.31 -2.18 25.46
C ARG A 425 -18.56 -3.04 25.49
N ASN A 426 -18.77 -3.82 24.42
CA ASN A 426 -19.92 -4.70 24.30
C ASN A 426 -19.63 -5.91 23.39
N LYS A 427 -19.24 -7.03 24.01
CA LYS A 427 -18.89 -8.26 23.28
C LYS A 427 -20.02 -8.79 22.40
N GLN A 428 -21.28 -8.65 22.83
CA GLN A 428 -22.43 -9.14 22.04
C GLN A 428 -22.74 -8.25 20.84
N ALA A 429 -22.56 -6.94 20.96
CA ALA A 429 -22.67 -6.03 19.82
C ALA A 429 -21.55 -6.28 18.81
N SER A 430 -20.31 -6.44 19.29
CA SER A 430 -19.16 -6.85 18.47
C SER A 430 -19.44 -8.14 17.69
N LEU A 431 -19.99 -9.18 18.34
CA LEU A 431 -20.41 -10.42 17.66
C LEU A 431 -21.48 -10.21 16.59
N ARG A 432 -22.44 -9.30 16.80
CA ARG A 432 -23.46 -8.97 15.80
C ARG A 432 -22.87 -8.24 14.60
N MET A 433 -21.91 -7.36 14.82
CA MET A 433 -21.13 -6.73 13.74
C MET A 433 -20.34 -7.81 12.96
N ARG A 434 -19.71 -8.75 13.69
CA ARG A 434 -19.25 -10.10 13.29
C ARG A 434 -20.05 -10.73 12.16
N GLY A 435 -21.29 -11.01 12.51
CA GLY A 435 -22.21 -11.79 11.71
C GLY A 435 -23.18 -10.95 10.88
N CYS A 436 -22.92 -9.65 10.67
CA CYS A 436 -23.86 -8.79 9.96
C CYS A 436 -24.02 -9.26 8.51
N THR A 437 -25.22 -9.68 8.15
CA THR A 437 -25.59 -10.08 6.77
C THR A 437 -25.96 -8.87 5.93
N ASN A 438 -25.96 -9.02 4.60
CA ASN A 438 -26.35 -7.94 3.69
C ASN A 438 -27.82 -7.54 3.92
N GLU A 439 -28.70 -8.50 4.22
CA GLU A 439 -30.10 -8.23 4.55
C GLU A 439 -30.24 -7.43 5.87
N GLN A 440 -29.43 -7.74 6.88
CA GLN A 440 -29.41 -6.98 8.13
C GLN A 440 -28.86 -5.57 7.91
N ALA A 441 -27.79 -5.43 7.14
CA ALA A 441 -27.24 -4.13 6.78
C ALA A 441 -28.27 -3.27 6.02
N GLN A 442 -28.98 -3.85 5.06
CA GLN A 442 -30.08 -3.17 4.37
C GLN A 442 -31.18 -2.71 5.33
N GLN A 443 -31.57 -3.55 6.31
CA GLN A 443 -32.56 -3.14 7.32
C GLN A 443 -32.11 -1.98 8.19
N LEU A 444 -30.80 -1.86 8.46
CA LEU A 444 -30.23 -0.73 9.20
C LEU A 444 -30.14 0.54 8.33
N ILE A 445 -29.94 0.39 7.02
CA ILE A 445 -29.98 1.51 6.06
C ILE A 445 -31.42 2.03 5.93
N ASP A 446 -32.39 1.13 5.76
CA ASP A 446 -33.81 1.47 5.58
C ASP A 446 -34.43 2.10 6.85
N ASP A 447 -33.96 1.69 8.03
CA ASP A 447 -34.41 2.18 9.33
C ASP A 447 -33.22 2.36 10.30
N PRO A 448 -32.50 3.49 10.20
CA PRO A 448 -31.33 3.77 11.04
C PRO A 448 -31.63 3.82 12.54
N THR A 449 -32.90 3.96 12.94
CA THR A 449 -33.27 3.95 14.37
C THR A 449 -33.00 2.59 15.02
N ARG A 450 -32.93 1.51 14.23
CA ARG A 450 -32.59 0.15 14.69
C ARG A 450 -31.13 -0.01 15.09
N ILE A 451 -30.25 0.89 14.67
CA ILE A 451 -28.81 0.83 14.99
C ILE A 451 -28.59 0.79 16.50
N LEU A 452 -29.39 1.52 17.31
CA LEU A 452 -29.25 1.48 18.77
C LEU A 452 -29.50 0.08 19.35
N ALA A 453 -30.56 -0.60 18.90
CA ALA A 453 -30.83 -1.98 19.33
C ALA A 453 -29.75 -2.94 18.82
N PHE A 454 -29.29 -2.76 17.58
CA PHE A 454 -28.19 -3.53 17.00
C PHE A 454 -26.88 -3.34 17.78
N ALA A 455 -26.59 -2.13 18.26
CA ALA A 455 -25.45 -1.82 19.14
C ALA A 455 -25.64 -2.30 20.59
N GLY A 456 -26.77 -2.94 20.92
CA GLY A 456 -27.06 -3.42 22.27
C GLY A 456 -27.38 -2.30 23.24
N HIS A 457 -27.99 -1.22 22.75
CA HIS A 457 -28.31 0.01 23.46
C HIS A 457 -27.09 0.81 23.96
N ASP A 458 -25.90 0.56 23.39
CA ASP A 458 -24.73 1.42 23.59
C ASP A 458 -24.77 2.59 22.59
N GLU A 459 -25.01 3.80 23.08
CA GLU A 459 -25.12 5.00 22.22
C GLU A 459 -23.80 5.40 21.54
N VAL A 460 -22.66 5.12 22.15
CA VAL A 460 -21.35 5.48 21.58
C VAL A 460 -21.05 4.56 20.39
N LEU A 461 -21.25 3.25 20.57
CA LEU A 461 -21.11 2.29 19.48
C LEU A 461 -22.18 2.51 18.40
N ALA A 462 -23.41 2.85 18.78
CA ALA A 462 -24.46 3.22 17.83
C ALA A 462 -24.07 4.46 16.99
N SER A 463 -23.43 5.44 17.62
CA SER A 463 -22.91 6.63 16.92
C SER A 463 -21.80 6.27 15.94
N ALA A 464 -20.88 5.39 16.32
CA ALA A 464 -19.82 4.92 15.42
C ALA A 464 -20.39 4.17 14.20
N ILE A 465 -21.37 3.29 14.41
CA ILE A 465 -22.08 2.59 13.33
C ILE A 465 -22.82 3.57 12.41
N ALA A 466 -23.50 4.57 12.99
CA ALA A 466 -24.15 5.62 12.22
C ALA A 466 -23.14 6.48 11.42
N GLY A 467 -21.94 6.69 11.97
CA GLY A 467 -20.82 7.33 11.27
C GLY A 467 -20.35 6.56 10.05
N ILE A 468 -20.22 5.23 10.15
CA ILE A 468 -19.92 4.36 8.99
C ILE A 468 -20.99 4.54 7.91
N LEU A 469 -22.28 4.56 8.27
CA LEU A 469 -23.36 4.79 7.33
C LEU A 469 -23.33 6.21 6.73
N ALA A 470 -22.98 7.24 7.51
CA ALA A 470 -22.85 8.60 7.02
C ALA A 470 -21.75 8.72 5.96
N ASN A 471 -20.62 8.07 6.20
CA ASN A 471 -19.53 8.00 5.23
C ASN A 471 -19.92 7.23 3.97
N LEU A 472 -20.75 6.20 4.11
CA LEU A 472 -21.31 5.47 2.98
C LEU A 472 -22.24 6.32 2.11
N LEU A 473 -22.96 7.31 2.66
CA LEU A 473 -23.76 8.26 1.88
C LEU A 473 -22.91 9.01 0.85
N HIS A 474 -21.69 9.41 1.23
CA HIS A 474 -20.72 10.04 0.33
C HIS A 474 -20.16 9.08 -0.72
N ASP A 475 -19.99 7.81 -0.36
CA ASP A 475 -19.41 6.81 -1.25
C ASP A 475 -20.41 6.28 -2.29
N ALA A 476 -21.70 6.25 -1.94
CA ALA A 476 -22.80 5.80 -2.78
C ALA A 476 -23.34 6.87 -3.74
N ASP A 477 -22.67 8.03 -3.85
CA ASP A 477 -23.07 9.17 -4.69
C ASP A 477 -24.57 9.55 -4.55
N GLY A 478 -25.10 9.48 -3.31
CA GLY A 478 -26.48 9.85 -3.00
C GLY A 478 -27.55 8.77 -3.27
N ALA A 479 -27.17 7.53 -3.60
CA ALA A 479 -28.11 6.44 -3.86
C ALA A 479 -28.90 5.95 -2.62
N ILE A 480 -28.50 6.38 -1.41
CA ILE A 480 -29.17 6.02 -0.16
C ILE A 480 -30.22 7.09 0.18
N HIS A 481 -31.44 6.65 0.45
CA HIS A 481 -32.51 7.50 0.96
C HIS A 481 -32.81 7.16 2.41
N LEU A 482 -32.66 8.14 3.30
CA LEU A 482 -33.00 7.98 4.72
C LEU A 482 -34.47 8.38 4.99
N PRO A 483 -35.15 7.73 5.95
CA PRO A 483 -36.50 8.10 6.33
C PRO A 483 -36.51 9.47 7.03
N ASP A 484 -37.55 10.28 6.79
CA ASP A 484 -37.72 11.57 7.45
C ASP A 484 -37.96 11.40 8.95
N LEU A 485 -37.08 11.96 9.77
CA LEU A 485 -37.23 12.04 11.22
C LEU A 485 -37.43 13.50 11.64
N LEU A 486 -38.52 13.77 12.35
CA LEU A 486 -38.80 15.11 12.89
C LEU A 486 -37.71 15.58 13.87
N GLN A 487 -37.17 14.66 14.67
CA GLN A 487 -36.04 14.87 15.56
C GLN A 487 -35.23 13.58 15.61
N PRO A 488 -34.08 13.50 14.90
CA PRO A 488 -33.24 12.32 14.96
C PRO A 488 -32.70 12.14 16.39
N PRO A 489 -32.68 10.91 16.93
CA PRO A 489 -31.95 10.58 18.14
C PRO A 489 -30.50 11.07 18.10
N LYS A 490 -29.92 11.38 19.27
CA LYS A 490 -28.57 11.98 19.38
C LYS A 490 -27.53 11.23 18.54
N PHE A 491 -27.49 9.89 18.61
CA PHE A 491 -26.53 9.05 17.90
C PHE A 491 -26.66 9.08 16.36
N LEU A 492 -27.78 9.57 15.82
CA LEU A 492 -28.02 9.74 14.38
C LEU A 492 -27.79 11.18 13.90
N THR A 493 -27.44 12.11 14.79
CA THR A 493 -27.29 13.54 14.45
C THR A 493 -26.35 13.75 13.27
N HIS A 494 -25.14 13.19 13.31
CA HIS A 494 -24.18 13.32 12.22
C HIS A 494 -24.69 12.72 10.90
N LEU A 495 -25.24 11.51 10.94
CA LEU A 495 -25.80 10.84 9.75
C LEU A 495 -26.85 11.71 9.04
N TYR A 496 -27.79 12.29 9.80
CA TYR A 496 -28.84 13.13 9.22
C TYR A 496 -28.33 14.49 8.76
N ALA A 497 -27.32 15.06 9.43
CA ALA A 497 -26.66 16.28 8.97
C ALA A 497 -25.98 16.04 7.62
N THR A 498 -25.19 14.97 7.50
CA THR A 498 -24.53 14.56 6.25
C THR A 498 -25.55 14.31 5.13
N TYR A 499 -26.64 13.61 5.43
CA TYR A 499 -27.71 13.38 4.45
C TYR A 499 -28.31 14.70 3.95
N GLN A 500 -28.61 15.64 4.85
CA GLN A 500 -29.16 16.96 4.48
C GLN A 500 -28.19 17.80 3.66
N GLU A 501 -26.90 17.75 3.97
CA GLU A 501 -25.85 18.42 3.19
C GLU A 501 -25.79 17.89 1.75
N LEU A 502 -25.88 16.57 1.57
CA LEU A 502 -25.87 15.92 0.25
C LEU A 502 -27.13 16.15 -0.58
N GLN A 503 -28.26 16.50 0.05
CA GLN A 503 -29.50 16.88 -0.66
C GLN A 503 -29.51 18.34 -1.10
N GLN A 504 -28.54 19.17 -0.68
CA GLN A 504 -28.44 20.55 -1.12
C GLN A 504 -27.75 20.61 -2.50
N PRO A 505 -28.32 21.33 -3.48
CA PRO A 505 -27.83 21.38 -4.86
C PRO A 505 -26.52 22.14 -5.05
#